data_AF-A0AAU6CFH3-F1
#
_entry.id   AF-A0AAU6CFH3-F1
#
_cell.length_a   1.000
_cell.length_b   1.000
_cell.length_c   1.000
_cell.angle_alpha   90.00
_cell.angle_beta   90.00
_cell.angle_gamma   90.00
#
_symmetry.space_group_name_H-M   'P 1'
#
loop_
_entity.id
_entity.type
_entity.pdbx_description
1 polymer ?
#
loop_
_entity_poly.entity_id
_entity_poly.type
_entity_poly.pdbx_seq_one_letter_code
_entity_poly.pdbx_strand_id
1 'polypeptide(L)'
;MSDVEFYADVLCSGAVLGLDAHSTPEQVTAVLGTDFGEYRSRGAMIWDFGLIEFTWERRRADRTWRGVGFAVQVHRLETAGAEAVSPAIRAAYGMFPSAPPRLEELRALLDAERWPLRDVPGADPDFRELWQPESEVSVLTGPRRNILSSSTDDLPVYRIGAPLTVGQAVVRSQGFTSRSPALDRLDHLLRATPEERLDWLARRGPAPEAGRTNWWLYHLQVIDFRIAQQRESQVSWIELKLWLLDQGERQGLFTTAATVESRAWFVAALHDRYPLLPDRTVLPEADTLVRDCLEAIPGTAADLARRHDLHSCSRAELLRSRHARNLIRAAEQHRSRLRDPLLAARLDDWSTLRPQLV
;
A
#
# COMPACT_ATOMS: atom_id res chain seq x y z
N MET A 1 -13.78 -24.20 1.39
CA MET A 1 -12.57 -23.50 0.93
C MET A 1 -11.35 -24.24 1.45
N SER A 2 -10.19 -24.08 0.80
CA SER A 2 -8.90 -24.66 1.18
C SER A 2 -7.97 -23.61 1.82
N ASP A 3 -6.87 -24.06 2.41
CA ASP A 3 -5.81 -23.19 2.91
C ASP A 3 -5.09 -22.43 1.78
N VAL A 4 -4.94 -23.05 0.60
CA VAL A 4 -4.31 -22.37 -0.56
C VAL A 4 -5.17 -21.21 -1.05
N GLU A 5 -6.50 -21.37 -1.05
CA GLU A 5 -7.46 -20.30 -1.37
C GLU A 5 -7.32 -19.11 -0.41
N PHE A 6 -7.05 -19.34 0.88
CA PHE A 6 -6.79 -18.26 1.82
C PHE A 6 -5.62 -17.37 1.39
N TYR A 7 -4.48 -17.95 0.99
CA TYR A 7 -3.32 -17.16 0.56
C TYR A 7 -3.58 -16.44 -0.76
N ALA A 8 -4.28 -17.08 -1.69
CA ALA A 8 -4.69 -16.47 -2.94
C ALA A 8 -5.61 -15.27 -2.69
N ASP A 9 -6.59 -15.40 -1.80
CA ASP A 9 -7.50 -14.31 -1.42
C ASP A 9 -6.75 -13.16 -0.77
N VAL A 10 -5.78 -13.42 0.12
CA VAL A 10 -4.95 -12.36 0.69
C VAL A 10 -4.16 -11.64 -0.40
N LEU A 11 -3.58 -12.36 -1.35
CA LEU A 11 -2.81 -11.78 -2.46
C LEU A 11 -3.68 -11.00 -3.44
N CYS A 12 -4.88 -11.49 -3.74
CA CYS A 12 -5.82 -10.81 -4.62
C CYS A 12 -6.42 -9.59 -3.95
N SER A 13 -6.84 -9.71 -2.69
CA SER A 13 -7.61 -8.68 -1.96
C SER A 13 -6.75 -7.62 -1.26
N GLY A 14 -5.52 -7.97 -0.86
CA GLY A 14 -4.72 -7.15 0.05
C GLY A 14 -5.26 -7.10 1.47
N ALA A 15 -6.06 -8.09 1.86
CA ALA A 15 -6.75 -8.13 3.14
C ALA A 15 -6.90 -9.57 3.68
N VAL A 16 -7.07 -9.69 4.99
CA VAL A 16 -7.36 -10.95 5.70
C VAL A 16 -8.77 -10.85 6.26
N LEU A 17 -9.72 -11.64 5.74
CA LEU A 17 -11.14 -11.57 6.14
C LEU A 17 -11.72 -10.14 6.04
N GLY A 18 -11.27 -9.37 5.05
CA GLY A 18 -11.64 -7.96 4.86
C GLY A 18 -10.86 -6.95 5.71
N LEU A 19 -9.94 -7.39 6.56
CA LEU A 19 -9.01 -6.53 7.29
C LEU A 19 -7.77 -6.23 6.44
N ASP A 20 -7.57 -4.97 6.07
CA ASP A 20 -6.36 -4.52 5.37
C ASP A 20 -5.33 -3.89 6.34
N ALA A 21 -4.18 -3.49 5.80
CA ALA A 21 -3.09 -2.86 6.54
C ALA A 21 -3.46 -1.59 7.32
N HIS A 22 -4.61 -0.98 7.03
CA HIS A 22 -5.06 0.26 7.64
C HIS A 22 -6.22 0.04 8.62
N SER A 23 -6.62 -1.20 8.85
CA SER A 23 -7.62 -1.57 9.84
C SER A 23 -7.19 -1.08 11.23
N THR A 24 -8.15 -0.56 11.99
CA THR A 24 -7.95 -0.12 13.37
C THR A 24 -7.86 -1.32 14.32
N PRO A 25 -7.27 -1.16 15.51
CA PRO A 25 -7.27 -2.21 16.54
C PRO A 25 -8.68 -2.73 16.86
N GLU A 26 -9.67 -1.84 16.90
CA GLU A 26 -11.08 -2.18 17.16
C GLU A 26 -11.68 -3.03 16.04
N GLN A 27 -11.37 -2.72 14.78
CA GLN A 27 -11.82 -3.53 13.63
C GLN A 27 -11.16 -4.91 13.63
N VAL A 28 -9.86 -4.98 13.93
CA VAL A 28 -9.13 -6.25 13.96
C VAL A 28 -9.65 -7.16 15.08
N THR A 29 -9.86 -6.61 16.28
CA THR A 29 -10.44 -7.38 17.40
C THR A 29 -11.87 -7.85 17.15
N ALA A 30 -12.68 -7.06 16.45
CA ALA A 30 -14.04 -7.46 16.08
C ALA A 30 -14.10 -8.68 15.16
N VAL A 31 -13.04 -8.95 14.38
CA VAL A 31 -12.98 -10.05 13.40
C VAL A 31 -12.12 -11.21 13.88
N LEU A 32 -10.93 -10.94 14.44
CA LEU A 32 -9.97 -11.97 14.87
C LEU A 32 -10.09 -12.33 16.36
N GLY A 33 -10.89 -11.58 17.12
CA GLY A 33 -11.05 -11.76 18.56
C GLY A 33 -9.99 -11.03 19.38
N THR A 34 -9.92 -11.39 20.67
CA THR A 34 -9.04 -10.72 21.66
C THR A 34 -7.87 -11.59 22.10
N ASP A 35 -7.66 -12.75 21.48
CA ASP A 35 -6.56 -13.65 21.79
C ASP A 35 -5.36 -13.32 20.90
N PHE A 36 -4.50 -12.42 21.40
CA PHE A 36 -3.29 -11.99 20.71
C PHE A 36 -2.14 -11.72 21.67
N GLY A 37 -0.92 -11.97 21.21
CA GLY A 37 0.29 -11.43 21.81
C GLY A 37 0.45 -9.96 21.45
N GLU A 38 0.76 -9.10 22.41
CA GLU A 38 1.04 -7.69 22.13
C GLU A 38 2.54 -7.38 22.32
N TYR A 39 3.12 -6.77 21.29
CA TYR A 39 4.43 -6.15 21.37
C TYR A 39 4.32 -4.65 21.12
N ARG A 40 4.82 -3.84 22.06
CA ARG A 40 4.85 -2.37 21.95
C ARG A 40 6.28 -1.85 22.01
N SER A 41 6.60 -0.95 21.10
CA SER A 41 7.85 -0.18 21.11
C SER A 41 7.55 1.28 20.73
N ARG A 42 8.53 2.18 20.81
CA ARG A 42 8.35 3.64 20.68
C ARG A 42 7.43 4.06 19.51
N GLY A 43 6.15 4.30 19.83
CA GLY A 43 5.15 4.71 18.84
C GLY A 43 4.74 3.62 17.84
N ALA A 44 5.06 2.35 18.10
CA ALA A 44 4.68 1.21 17.28
C ALA A 44 4.06 0.11 18.14
N MET A 45 3.06 -0.57 17.60
CA MET A 45 2.37 -1.68 18.24
C MET A 45 2.18 -2.80 17.23
N ILE A 46 2.49 -4.02 17.64
CA ILE A 46 2.25 -5.23 16.87
C ILE A 46 1.33 -6.13 17.70
N TRP A 47 0.26 -6.60 17.08
CA TRP A 47 -0.55 -7.69 17.63
C TRP A 47 -0.34 -8.95 16.81
N ASP A 48 -0.09 -10.04 17.50
CA ASP A 48 0.22 -11.35 16.97
C ASP A 48 -0.93 -12.32 17.30
N PHE A 49 -1.65 -12.75 16.26
CA PHE A 49 -2.77 -13.69 16.32
C PHE A 49 -2.35 -15.09 15.86
N GLY A 50 -1.07 -15.44 16.02
CA GLY A 50 -0.48 -16.71 15.57
C GLY A 50 -0.06 -16.63 14.10
N LEU A 51 -0.96 -16.91 13.17
CA LEU A 51 -0.66 -16.87 11.73
C LEU A 51 -0.61 -15.45 11.21
N ILE A 52 -1.32 -14.51 11.83
CA ILE A 52 -1.47 -13.14 11.35
C ILE A 52 -0.90 -12.15 12.35
N GLU A 53 -0.15 -11.18 11.84
CA GLU A 53 0.29 -10.02 12.60
C GLU A 53 -0.29 -8.75 12.00
N PHE A 54 -0.73 -7.83 12.85
CA PHE A 54 -1.06 -6.45 12.46
C PHE A 54 -0.11 -5.48 13.14
N THR A 55 0.27 -4.43 12.42
CA THR A 55 1.18 -3.39 12.90
C THR A 55 0.49 -2.04 12.81
N TRP A 56 0.54 -1.30 13.90
CA TRP A 56 0.09 0.07 13.99
C TRP A 56 1.24 0.99 14.41
N GLU A 57 1.14 2.24 13.99
CA GLU A 57 1.97 3.30 14.51
C GLU A 57 1.12 4.41 15.13
N ARG A 58 1.73 5.12 16.07
CA ARG A 58 1.16 6.31 16.67
C ARG A 58 2.28 7.28 17.01
N ARG A 59 2.22 8.47 16.42
CA ARG A 59 3.26 9.50 16.61
C ARG A 59 3.23 10.17 17.97
N ARG A 60 2.05 10.29 18.58
CA ARG A 60 1.85 10.95 19.88
C ARG A 60 0.78 10.21 20.68
N ALA A 61 0.92 10.18 22.00
CA ALA A 61 0.04 9.42 22.88
C ALA A 61 -1.45 9.84 22.81
N ASP A 62 -1.72 11.08 22.40
CA ASP A 62 -3.06 11.67 22.24
C ASP A 62 -3.73 11.35 20.90
N ARG A 63 -3.02 10.69 19.98
CA ARG A 63 -3.57 10.29 18.67
C ARG A 63 -4.10 8.86 18.70
N THR A 64 -4.96 8.54 17.74
CA THR A 64 -5.38 7.17 17.50
C THR A 64 -4.25 6.36 16.88
N TRP A 65 -4.28 5.04 17.08
CA TRP A 65 -3.39 4.13 16.37
C TRP A 65 -3.76 4.09 14.89
N ARG A 66 -2.76 4.18 14.01
CA ARG A 66 -2.93 4.09 12.56
C ARG A 66 -2.34 2.79 12.07
N GLY A 67 -3.13 1.99 11.35
CA GLY A 67 -2.63 0.78 10.72
C GLY A 67 -1.56 1.11 9.68
N VAL A 68 -0.44 0.38 9.73
CA VAL A 68 0.68 0.54 8.79
C VAL A 68 1.05 -0.74 8.07
N GLY A 69 0.54 -1.88 8.49
CA GLY A 69 0.80 -3.15 7.82
C GLY A 69 0.17 -4.35 8.49
N PHE A 70 0.13 -5.45 7.76
CA PHE A 70 -0.11 -6.78 8.29
C PHE A 70 0.82 -7.79 7.64
N ALA A 71 0.92 -8.97 8.25
CA ALA A 71 1.65 -10.09 7.69
C ALA A 71 0.96 -11.42 8.00
N VAL A 72 1.03 -12.35 7.05
CA VAL A 72 0.73 -13.77 7.22
C VAL A 72 2.06 -14.50 7.41
N GLN A 73 2.31 -15.00 8.61
CA GLN A 73 3.54 -15.67 9.02
C GLN A 73 3.47 -17.17 8.69
N VAL A 74 3.40 -17.50 7.39
CA VAL A 74 3.16 -18.87 6.88
C VAL A 74 4.13 -19.90 7.45
N HIS A 75 5.40 -19.53 7.63
CA HIS A 75 6.42 -20.39 8.23
C HIS A 75 6.09 -20.90 9.65
N ARG A 76 5.16 -20.26 10.38
CA ARG A 76 4.72 -20.72 11.71
C ARG A 76 3.88 -21.98 11.68
N LEU A 77 3.32 -22.34 10.52
CA LEU A 77 2.61 -23.62 10.37
C LEU A 77 3.53 -24.82 10.60
N GLU A 78 4.83 -24.69 10.26
CA GLU A 78 5.79 -25.76 10.47
C GLU A 78 6.08 -26.03 11.95
N THR A 79 6.04 -24.99 12.78
CA THR A 79 6.40 -25.08 14.21
C THR A 79 5.20 -25.23 15.13
N ALA A 80 4.10 -24.53 14.85
CA ALA A 80 2.91 -24.50 15.69
C ALA A 80 1.70 -25.24 15.06
N GLY A 81 1.80 -25.67 13.81
CA GLY A 81 0.73 -26.40 13.13
C GLY A 81 -0.57 -25.59 13.04
N ALA A 82 -1.70 -26.31 13.05
CA ALA A 82 -3.03 -25.71 12.95
C ALA A 82 -3.40 -24.78 14.14
N GLU A 83 -2.69 -24.89 15.27
CA GLU A 83 -2.92 -24.01 16.43
C GLU A 83 -2.43 -22.57 16.20
N ALA A 84 -1.54 -22.35 15.22
CA ALA A 84 -1.20 -21.00 14.79
C ALA A 84 -2.39 -20.28 14.14
N VAL A 85 -3.41 -21.00 13.66
CA VAL A 85 -4.48 -20.41 12.85
C VAL A 85 -5.65 -20.01 13.73
N SER A 86 -5.99 -18.72 13.70
CA SER A 86 -7.11 -18.20 14.49
C SER A 86 -8.43 -18.91 14.15
N PRO A 87 -9.34 -19.07 15.13
CA PRO A 87 -10.64 -19.72 14.89
C PRO A 87 -11.44 -19.08 13.76
N ALA A 88 -11.37 -17.76 13.61
CA ALA A 88 -12.05 -17.02 12.55
C ALA A 88 -11.58 -17.44 11.14
N ILE A 89 -10.27 -17.61 10.96
CA ILE A 89 -9.70 -18.05 9.67
C ILE A 89 -10.07 -19.52 9.41
N ARG A 90 -10.00 -20.38 10.42
CA ARG A 90 -10.42 -21.79 10.29
C ARG A 90 -11.91 -21.92 9.97
N ALA A 91 -12.76 -21.08 10.54
CA ALA A 91 -14.19 -21.08 10.25
C ALA A 91 -14.49 -20.73 8.79
N ALA A 92 -13.70 -19.83 8.18
CA ALA A 92 -13.84 -19.47 6.78
C ALA A 92 -13.19 -20.49 5.83
N TYR A 93 -11.93 -20.86 6.08
CA TYR A 93 -11.08 -21.59 5.11
C TYR A 93 -10.83 -23.06 5.46
N GLY A 94 -11.36 -23.54 6.58
CA GLY A 94 -11.16 -24.93 7.01
C GLY A 94 -9.82 -25.19 7.66
N MET A 95 -9.28 -26.38 7.43
CA MET A 95 -8.05 -26.86 8.08
C MET A 95 -6.80 -26.41 7.33
N PHE A 96 -5.78 -26.02 8.09
CA PHE A 96 -4.47 -25.65 7.56
C PHE A 96 -3.46 -26.77 7.83
N PRO A 97 -2.84 -27.34 6.79
CA PRO A 97 -1.73 -28.28 6.95
C PRO A 97 -0.53 -27.62 7.65
N SER A 98 0.27 -28.41 8.36
CA SER A 98 1.52 -27.92 8.96
C SER A 98 2.60 -27.60 7.91
N ALA A 99 2.43 -28.08 6.68
CA ALA A 99 3.33 -27.78 5.57
C ALA A 99 2.85 -26.51 4.84
N PRO A 100 3.68 -25.46 4.73
CA PRO A 100 3.38 -24.29 3.89
C PRO A 100 3.13 -24.68 2.44
N PRO A 101 2.24 -23.95 1.74
CA PRO A 101 2.00 -24.14 0.31
C PRO A 101 3.26 -23.83 -0.50
N ARG A 102 3.34 -24.45 -1.67
CA ARG A 102 4.40 -24.15 -2.64
C ARG A 102 4.06 -22.89 -3.42
N LEU A 103 5.09 -22.16 -3.87
CA LEU A 103 4.89 -20.99 -4.72
C LEU A 103 4.16 -21.34 -6.03
N GLU A 104 4.48 -22.49 -6.63
CA GLU A 104 3.88 -22.92 -7.89
C GLU A 104 2.36 -23.12 -7.78
N GLU A 105 1.90 -23.75 -6.71
CA GLU A 105 0.47 -23.95 -6.44
C GLU A 105 -0.27 -22.61 -6.33
N LEU A 106 0.32 -21.67 -5.59
CA LEU A 106 -0.24 -20.32 -5.42
C LEU A 106 -0.21 -19.53 -6.72
N ARG A 107 0.88 -19.61 -7.49
CA ARG A 107 1.03 -18.94 -8.77
C ARG A 107 0.03 -19.47 -9.80
N ALA A 108 -0.20 -20.78 -9.85
CA ALA A 108 -1.17 -21.38 -10.76
C ALA A 108 -2.60 -20.86 -10.51
N LEU A 109 -3.01 -20.74 -9.25
CA LEU A 109 -4.31 -20.14 -8.89
C LEU A 109 -4.39 -18.67 -9.30
N LEU A 110 -3.36 -17.89 -9.00
CA LEU A 110 -3.32 -16.46 -9.32
C LEU A 110 -3.29 -16.22 -10.83
N ASP A 111 -2.56 -17.02 -11.60
CA ASP A 111 -2.48 -16.89 -13.06
C ASP A 111 -3.80 -17.26 -13.73
N ALA A 112 -4.52 -18.27 -13.21
CA ALA A 112 -5.88 -18.59 -13.66
C ALA A 112 -6.83 -17.40 -13.50
N GLU A 113 -6.70 -16.67 -12.39
CA GLU A 113 -7.49 -15.48 -12.07
C GLU A 113 -6.87 -14.16 -12.59
N ARG A 114 -5.79 -14.25 -13.37
CA ARG A 114 -5.05 -13.13 -13.98
C ARG A 114 -4.52 -12.09 -12.96
N TRP A 115 -4.01 -12.57 -11.82
CA TRP A 115 -3.34 -11.79 -10.77
C TRP A 115 -1.82 -12.05 -10.76
N PRO A 116 -1.07 -11.56 -11.76
CA PRO A 116 0.34 -11.92 -11.91
C PRO A 116 1.20 -11.39 -10.75
N LEU A 117 2.14 -12.22 -10.31
CA LEU A 117 3.20 -11.84 -9.37
C LEU A 117 4.45 -11.39 -10.13
N ARG A 118 5.11 -10.34 -9.64
CA ARG A 118 6.36 -9.79 -10.18
C ARG A 118 7.50 -9.99 -9.19
N ASP A 119 8.66 -10.39 -9.69
CA ASP A 119 9.87 -10.40 -8.86
C ASP A 119 10.29 -8.97 -8.47
N VAL A 120 10.66 -8.80 -7.20
CA VAL A 120 11.26 -7.58 -6.66
C VAL A 120 12.51 -7.96 -5.86
N PRO A 121 13.55 -7.12 -5.81
CA PRO A 121 14.70 -7.45 -4.98
C PRO A 121 14.28 -7.57 -3.51
N GLY A 122 14.54 -8.75 -2.95
CA GLY A 122 14.35 -9.03 -1.54
C GLY A 122 15.33 -8.22 -0.69
N ALA A 123 14.94 -7.94 0.56
CA ALA A 123 15.85 -7.34 1.54
C ALA A 123 16.90 -8.34 2.06
N ASP A 124 16.59 -9.63 1.98
CA ASP A 124 17.42 -10.74 2.45
C ASP A 124 17.81 -11.62 1.24
N PRO A 125 19.11 -11.84 0.98
CA PRO A 125 19.56 -12.64 -0.16
C PRO A 125 19.15 -14.12 -0.08
N ASP A 126 18.81 -14.63 1.10
CA ASP A 126 18.36 -16.02 1.28
C ASP A 126 16.88 -16.21 0.90
N PHE A 127 16.16 -15.11 0.65
CA PHE A 127 14.75 -15.11 0.30
C PHE A 127 14.52 -14.48 -1.08
N ARG A 128 13.60 -15.07 -1.82
CA ARG A 128 13.02 -14.46 -3.02
C ARG A 128 11.78 -13.69 -2.60
N GLU A 129 11.63 -12.47 -3.10
CA GLU A 129 10.43 -11.66 -2.86
C GLU A 129 9.68 -11.43 -4.17
N LEU A 130 8.40 -11.74 -4.15
CA LEU A 130 7.46 -11.47 -5.23
C LEU A 130 6.44 -10.45 -4.77
N TRP A 131 5.80 -9.77 -5.71
CA TRP A 131 4.92 -8.66 -5.41
C TRP A 131 3.72 -8.62 -6.36
N GLN A 132 2.55 -8.42 -5.80
CA GLN A 132 1.28 -8.23 -6.47
C GLN A 132 1.00 -6.71 -6.51
N PRO A 133 1.14 -6.05 -7.67
CA PRO A 133 1.16 -4.59 -7.73
C PRO A 133 -0.17 -3.91 -7.42
N GLU A 134 -1.29 -4.56 -7.72
CA GLU A 134 -2.61 -3.95 -7.54
C GLU A 134 -3.18 -4.12 -6.13
N SER A 135 -2.73 -5.11 -5.36
CA SER A 135 -3.06 -5.30 -3.94
C SER A 135 -1.96 -4.81 -3.01
N GLU A 136 -0.80 -4.46 -3.57
CA GLU A 136 0.40 -4.08 -2.84
C GLU A 136 0.86 -5.15 -1.84
N VAL A 137 0.64 -6.43 -2.16
CA VAL A 137 1.03 -7.53 -1.29
C VAL A 137 2.34 -8.14 -1.78
N SER A 138 3.29 -8.38 -0.88
CA SER A 138 4.49 -9.14 -1.18
C SER A 138 4.43 -10.57 -0.63
N VAL A 139 5.07 -11.49 -1.35
CA VAL A 139 5.28 -12.89 -0.99
C VAL A 139 6.77 -13.12 -0.85
N LEU A 140 7.19 -13.50 0.34
CA LEU A 140 8.54 -13.97 0.59
C LEU A 140 8.54 -15.49 0.50
N THR A 141 9.40 -16.05 -0.34
CA THR A 141 9.67 -17.48 -0.45
C THR A 141 11.13 -17.74 -0.11
N GLY A 142 11.41 -18.86 0.54
CA GLY A 142 12.76 -19.14 1.00
C GLY A 142 12.92 -20.54 1.56
N PRO A 143 14.16 -20.95 1.83
CA PRO A 143 14.45 -22.30 2.29
C PRO A 143 13.76 -22.58 3.62
N ARG A 144 13.23 -23.80 3.78
CA ARG A 144 12.88 -24.30 5.11
C ARG A 144 14.16 -24.35 5.93
N ARG A 145 14.12 -23.99 7.21
CA ARG A 145 15.30 -23.99 8.11
C ARG A 145 16.09 -25.30 8.12
N ASN A 146 15.53 -26.41 7.59
CA ASN A 146 16.15 -27.74 7.53
C ASN A 146 16.16 -28.42 6.14
N ILE A 147 15.85 -27.73 5.03
CA ILE A 147 15.85 -28.36 3.68
C ILE A 147 16.55 -27.46 2.66
N LEU A 148 17.68 -27.95 2.12
CA LEU A 148 18.29 -27.38 0.92
C LEU A 148 17.45 -27.81 -0.29
N SER A 149 16.57 -26.93 -0.77
CA SER A 149 15.92 -27.13 -2.07
C SER A 149 16.93 -26.80 -3.19
N SER A 150 17.01 -27.65 -4.20
CA SER A 150 17.83 -27.44 -5.39
C SER A 150 17.13 -26.62 -6.48
N SER A 151 15.83 -26.34 -6.34
CA SER A 151 15.04 -25.54 -7.29
C SER A 151 14.47 -24.29 -6.65
N THR A 152 14.68 -23.14 -7.29
CA THR A 152 14.16 -21.82 -6.88
C THR A 152 12.64 -21.71 -7.00
N ASP A 153 12.00 -22.57 -7.78
CA ASP A 153 10.54 -22.56 -7.99
C ASP A 153 9.79 -23.53 -7.06
N ASP A 154 10.51 -24.39 -6.34
CA ASP A 154 9.94 -25.29 -5.32
C ASP A 154 10.08 -24.71 -3.89
N LEU A 155 10.29 -23.39 -3.78
CA LEU A 155 10.42 -22.73 -2.47
C LEU A 155 9.04 -22.58 -1.82
N PRO A 156 8.88 -22.97 -0.54
CA PRO A 156 7.64 -22.74 0.18
C PRO A 156 7.41 -21.26 0.41
N VAL A 157 6.13 -20.88 0.53
CA VAL A 157 5.77 -19.56 1.00
C VAL A 157 6.21 -19.41 2.46
N TYR A 158 7.04 -18.41 2.72
CA TYR A 158 7.57 -18.15 4.05
C TYR A 158 6.73 -17.10 4.80
N ARG A 159 6.35 -16.03 4.09
CA ARG A 159 5.57 -14.91 4.62
C ARG A 159 4.84 -14.19 3.49
N ILE A 160 3.65 -13.70 3.78
CA ILE A 160 2.93 -12.73 2.93
C ILE A 160 2.82 -11.43 3.73
N GLY A 161 3.00 -10.27 3.12
CA GLY A 161 2.96 -8.98 3.82
C GLY A 161 2.35 -7.86 2.99
N ALA A 162 1.72 -6.91 3.64
CA ALA A 162 1.20 -5.70 2.99
C ALA A 162 1.24 -4.49 3.93
N PRO A 163 1.34 -3.26 3.38
CA PRO A 163 1.57 -2.96 1.97
C PRO A 163 3.07 -2.96 1.64
N LEU A 164 3.42 -3.48 0.48
CA LEU A 164 4.60 -3.10 -0.29
C LEU A 164 4.11 -2.16 -1.39
N THR A 165 4.17 -0.86 -1.14
CA THR A 165 3.69 0.13 -2.11
C THR A 165 4.51 0.10 -3.40
N VAL A 166 3.91 0.53 -4.52
CA VAL A 166 4.60 0.61 -5.82
C VAL A 166 5.92 1.40 -5.72
N GLY A 167 5.91 2.51 -4.98
CA GLY A 167 7.11 3.32 -4.75
C GLY A 167 8.21 2.57 -4.00
N GLN A 168 7.86 1.82 -2.96
CA GLN A 168 8.83 1.01 -2.21
C GLN A 168 9.39 -0.13 -3.05
N ALA A 169 8.53 -0.83 -3.81
CA ALA A 169 8.97 -1.88 -4.74
C ALA A 169 9.99 -1.32 -5.77
N VAL A 170 9.70 -0.15 -6.34
CA VAL A 170 10.61 0.53 -7.27
C VAL A 170 11.94 0.91 -6.63
N VAL A 171 11.93 1.42 -5.39
CA VAL A 171 13.16 1.77 -4.67
C VAL A 171 14.03 0.54 -4.45
N ARG A 172 13.43 -0.60 -4.10
CA ARG A 172 14.16 -1.88 -3.97
C ARG A 172 14.77 -2.32 -5.30
N SER A 173 14.03 -2.18 -6.41
CA SER A 173 14.49 -2.53 -7.75
C SER A 173 15.65 -1.68 -8.29
N GLN A 174 15.81 -0.45 -7.83
CA GLN A 174 16.85 0.48 -8.33
C GLN A 174 18.18 0.39 -7.58
N GLY A 175 18.23 -0.29 -6.44
CA GLY A 175 19.42 -0.39 -5.59
C GLY A 175 19.87 0.93 -4.93
N PHE A 176 20.75 0.83 -3.93
CA PHE A 176 21.23 1.98 -3.15
C PHE A 176 22.12 2.95 -3.96
N THR A 177 22.82 2.47 -4.99
CA THR A 177 23.78 3.25 -5.81
C THR A 177 23.10 4.30 -6.70
N SER A 178 21.81 4.13 -7.01
CA SER A 178 21.04 5.01 -7.90
C SER A 178 20.61 6.34 -7.24
N ARG A 179 20.89 6.51 -5.95
CA ARG A 179 20.36 7.62 -5.15
C ARG A 179 21.04 8.96 -5.44
N SER A 180 22.37 8.98 -5.54
CA SER A 180 23.11 10.23 -5.78
C SER A 180 22.73 10.88 -7.12
N PRO A 181 22.70 10.14 -8.25
CA PRO A 181 22.30 10.73 -9.53
C PRO A 181 20.87 11.27 -9.53
N ALA A 182 19.93 10.63 -8.82
CA ALA A 182 18.57 11.14 -8.72
C ALA A 182 18.49 12.44 -7.89
N LEU A 183 19.28 12.53 -6.83
CA LEU A 183 19.38 13.76 -6.04
C LEU A 183 19.91 14.93 -6.86
N ASP A 184 20.98 14.73 -7.63
CA ASP A 184 21.56 15.79 -8.46
C ASP A 184 20.55 16.33 -9.49
N ARG A 185 19.74 15.43 -10.07
CA ARG A 185 18.66 15.79 -11.00
C ARG A 185 17.56 16.59 -10.30
N LEU A 186 17.15 16.16 -9.12
CA LEU A 186 16.12 16.85 -8.35
C LEU A 186 16.59 18.22 -7.86
N ASP A 187 17.84 18.34 -7.42
CA ASP A 187 18.45 19.60 -7.02
C ASP A 187 18.60 20.57 -8.21
N HIS A 188 18.74 20.05 -9.43
CA HIS A 188 18.64 20.85 -10.65
C HIS A 188 17.20 21.34 -10.86
N LEU A 189 16.19 20.45 -10.80
CA LEU A 189 14.79 20.83 -10.98
C LEU A 189 14.32 21.87 -9.96
N LEU A 190 14.77 21.79 -8.71
CA LEU A 190 14.46 22.80 -7.68
C LEU A 190 14.90 24.21 -8.07
N ARG A 191 16.08 24.34 -8.69
CA ARG A 191 16.68 25.61 -9.09
C ARG A 191 16.15 26.13 -10.43
N ALA A 192 15.57 25.25 -11.24
CA ALA A 192 15.01 25.58 -12.54
C ALA A 192 13.65 26.30 -12.43
N THR A 193 13.40 27.22 -13.35
CA THR A 193 12.08 27.84 -13.59
C THR A 193 11.06 26.80 -14.09
N PRO A 194 9.74 27.08 -14.00
CA PRO A 194 8.71 26.15 -14.49
C PRO A 194 8.93 25.68 -15.94
N GLU A 195 9.31 26.60 -16.83
CA GLU A 195 9.58 26.32 -18.24
C GLU A 195 10.83 25.44 -18.42
N GLU A 196 11.91 25.75 -17.70
CA GLU A 196 13.14 24.95 -17.71
C GLU A 196 12.91 23.54 -17.16
N ARG A 197 12.06 23.38 -16.15
CA ARG A 197 11.70 22.05 -15.61
C ARG A 197 11.00 21.19 -16.66
N LEU A 198 10.06 21.78 -17.40
CA LEU A 198 9.33 21.07 -18.47
C LEU A 198 10.26 20.65 -19.60
N ASP A 199 11.10 21.57 -20.06
CA ASP A 199 12.08 21.31 -21.11
C ASP A 199 13.14 20.29 -20.65
N TRP A 200 13.56 20.35 -19.39
CA TRP A 200 14.44 19.33 -18.81
C TRP A 200 13.79 17.95 -18.81
N LEU A 201 12.52 17.82 -18.37
CA LEU A 201 11.80 16.56 -18.39
C LEU A 201 11.65 15.99 -19.81
N ALA A 202 11.37 16.86 -20.80
CA ALA A 202 11.26 16.45 -22.19
C ALA A 202 12.58 15.89 -22.74
N ARG A 203 13.72 16.46 -22.35
CA ARG A 203 15.06 16.06 -22.84
C ARG A 203 15.71 14.92 -22.06
N ARG A 204 15.45 14.81 -20.76
CA ARG A 204 16.15 13.89 -19.84
C ARG A 204 15.26 12.80 -19.27
N GLY A 205 13.95 12.88 -19.49
CA GLY A 205 13.04 11.78 -19.17
C GLY A 205 13.46 10.52 -19.93
N PRO A 206 13.39 9.34 -19.29
CA PRO A 206 13.62 8.09 -20.02
C PRO A 206 12.63 7.96 -21.17
N ALA A 207 13.04 7.26 -22.22
CA ALA A 207 12.18 6.97 -23.37
C ALA A 207 10.84 6.36 -22.90
N PRO A 208 9.75 6.49 -23.68
CA PRO A 208 8.43 5.94 -23.34
C PRO A 208 8.39 4.41 -23.11
N GLU A 209 9.50 3.71 -23.33
CA GLU A 209 9.67 2.28 -23.09
C GLU A 209 9.47 1.88 -21.61
N ALA A 210 9.45 0.57 -21.38
CA ALA A 210 9.30 -0.04 -20.07
C ALA A 210 10.30 0.57 -19.06
N GLY A 211 9.77 1.25 -18.04
CA GLY A 211 10.59 1.82 -16.95
C GLY A 211 10.38 3.32 -16.69
N ARG A 212 9.70 4.06 -17.57
CA ARG A 212 9.42 5.50 -17.34
C ARG A 212 8.62 5.77 -16.07
N THR A 213 7.58 5.00 -15.81
CA THR A 213 6.80 5.09 -14.56
C THR A 213 7.65 4.79 -13.33
N ASN A 214 8.49 3.74 -13.39
CA ASN A 214 9.39 3.38 -12.29
C ASN A 214 10.42 4.48 -12.02
N TRP A 215 11.00 5.07 -13.06
CA TRP A 215 11.88 6.23 -12.92
C TRP A 215 11.17 7.37 -12.18
N TRP A 216 9.91 7.66 -12.52
CA TRP A 216 9.15 8.72 -11.88
C TRP A 216 8.85 8.45 -10.41
N LEU A 217 8.37 7.23 -10.11
CA LEU A 217 8.07 6.78 -8.75
C LEU A 217 9.33 6.80 -7.88
N TYR A 218 10.49 6.43 -8.44
CA TYR A 218 11.76 6.53 -7.74
C TYR A 218 12.08 7.97 -7.32
N HIS A 219 11.91 8.94 -8.23
CA HIS A 219 12.16 10.35 -7.92
C HIS A 219 11.19 10.88 -6.86
N LEU A 220 9.91 10.51 -6.92
CA LEU A 220 8.93 10.85 -5.87
C LEU A 220 9.33 10.32 -4.49
N GLN A 221 9.82 9.08 -4.41
CA GLN A 221 10.32 8.48 -3.16
C GLN A 221 11.58 9.17 -2.62
N VAL A 222 12.50 9.56 -3.52
CA VAL A 222 13.69 10.32 -3.13
C VAL A 222 13.29 11.68 -2.55
N ILE A 223 12.28 12.34 -3.11
CA ILE A 223 11.75 13.60 -2.56
C ILE A 223 11.14 13.39 -1.19
N ASP A 224 10.34 12.33 -0.98
CA ASP A 224 9.76 12.02 0.33
C ASP A 224 10.83 11.87 1.42
N PHE A 225 11.93 11.19 1.08
CA PHE A 225 13.05 11.11 1.99
C PHE A 225 13.68 12.48 2.25
N ARG A 226 13.85 13.34 1.24
CA ARG A 226 14.43 14.68 1.42
C ARG A 226 13.56 15.56 2.33
N ILE A 227 12.25 15.57 2.11
CA ILE A 227 11.28 16.29 2.97
C ILE A 227 11.41 15.82 4.43
N ALA A 228 11.59 14.52 4.65
CA ALA A 228 11.76 13.95 5.98
C ALA A 228 13.06 14.40 6.70
N GLN A 229 14.12 14.72 5.94
CA GLN A 229 15.45 15.02 6.48
C GLN A 229 15.78 16.52 6.55
N GLN A 230 15.28 17.34 5.61
CA GLN A 230 15.67 18.75 5.48
C GLN A 230 14.51 19.70 5.78
N ARG A 231 14.56 20.38 6.94
CA ARG A 231 13.53 21.34 7.34
C ARG A 231 13.63 22.70 6.64
N GLU A 232 14.84 23.17 6.34
CA GLU A 232 15.08 24.53 5.83
C GLU A 232 14.63 24.72 4.37
N SER A 233 14.72 23.68 3.54
CA SER A 233 14.32 23.68 2.13
C SER A 233 12.98 22.97 1.86
N GLN A 234 12.25 22.64 2.93
CA GLN A 234 11.11 21.74 2.87
C GLN A 234 10.00 22.20 1.91
N VAL A 235 9.74 23.52 1.86
CA VAL A 235 8.69 24.11 1.01
C VAL A 235 8.94 23.80 -0.46
N SER A 236 10.16 24.03 -0.96
CA SER A 236 10.50 23.82 -2.37
C SER A 236 10.43 22.35 -2.76
N TRP A 237 10.76 21.44 -1.84
CA TRP A 237 10.60 20.00 -2.06
C TRP A 237 9.13 19.56 -2.11
N ILE A 238 8.28 20.14 -1.26
CA ILE A 238 6.83 19.91 -1.27
C ILE A 238 6.22 20.36 -2.60
N GLU A 239 6.53 21.59 -3.03
CA GLU A 239 6.07 22.15 -4.29
C GLU A 239 6.55 21.31 -5.48
N LEU A 240 7.82 20.88 -5.48
CA LEU A 240 8.36 20.02 -6.53
C LEU A 240 7.64 18.67 -6.59
N LYS A 241 7.31 18.06 -5.44
CA LYS A 241 6.56 16.79 -5.44
C LYS A 241 5.16 16.95 -6.02
N LEU A 242 4.42 17.98 -5.60
CA LEU A 242 3.09 18.25 -6.14
C LEU A 242 3.15 18.50 -7.65
N TRP A 243 4.11 19.31 -8.10
CA TRP A 243 4.32 19.55 -9.52
C TRP A 243 4.65 18.27 -10.29
N LEU A 244 5.52 17.38 -9.76
CA LEU A 244 5.85 16.10 -10.41
C LEU A 244 4.66 15.15 -10.47
N LEU A 245 3.76 15.15 -9.49
CA LEU A 245 2.53 14.36 -9.57
C LEU A 245 1.64 14.84 -10.74
N ASP A 246 1.45 16.16 -10.87
CA ASP A 246 0.67 16.75 -11.96
C ASP A 246 1.28 16.47 -13.33
N GLN A 247 2.61 16.57 -13.43
CA GLN A 247 3.31 16.25 -14.69
C GLN A 247 3.23 14.77 -15.03
N GLY A 248 3.24 13.88 -14.03
CA GLY A 248 3.07 12.45 -14.24
C GLY A 248 1.70 12.11 -14.83
N GLU A 249 0.64 12.74 -14.32
CA GLU A 249 -0.71 12.63 -14.87
C GLU A 249 -0.80 13.17 -16.31
N ARG A 250 -0.32 14.39 -16.56
CA ARG A 250 -0.35 15.02 -17.90
C ARG A 250 0.38 14.22 -18.97
N GLN A 251 1.39 13.45 -18.58
CA GLN A 251 2.16 12.58 -19.47
C GLN A 251 1.59 11.16 -19.58
N GLY A 252 0.44 10.89 -18.96
CA GLY A 252 -0.22 9.59 -18.97
C GLY A 252 0.50 8.50 -18.18
N LEU A 253 1.41 8.87 -17.27
CA LEU A 253 2.16 7.91 -16.46
C LEU A 253 1.35 7.42 -15.26
N PHE A 254 0.45 8.26 -14.78
CA PHE A 254 -0.49 7.97 -13.70
C PHE A 254 -1.91 8.26 -14.18
N THR A 255 -2.86 7.45 -13.72
CA THR A 255 -4.28 7.78 -13.88
C THR A 255 -4.65 8.95 -12.98
N THR A 256 -5.73 9.67 -13.32
CA THR A 256 -6.26 10.74 -12.45
C THR A 256 -6.53 10.23 -11.03
N ALA A 257 -7.13 9.05 -10.89
CA ALA A 257 -7.37 8.43 -9.58
C ALA A 257 -6.09 8.22 -8.78
N ALA A 258 -5.03 7.67 -9.38
CA ALA A 258 -3.76 7.44 -8.70
C ALA A 258 -3.06 8.76 -8.30
N THR A 259 -3.12 9.78 -9.16
CA THR A 259 -2.55 11.11 -8.87
C THR A 259 -3.28 11.80 -7.72
N VAL A 260 -4.62 11.81 -7.76
CA VAL A 260 -5.46 12.42 -6.72
C VAL A 260 -5.28 11.69 -5.39
N GLU A 261 -5.29 10.36 -5.39
CA GLU A 261 -5.00 9.55 -4.19
C GLU A 261 -3.62 9.91 -3.60
N SER A 262 -2.58 9.91 -4.44
CA SER A 262 -1.21 10.21 -4.02
C SER A 262 -1.08 11.62 -3.45
N ARG A 263 -1.74 12.61 -4.07
CA ARG A 263 -1.76 14.01 -3.63
C ARG A 263 -2.45 14.14 -2.28
N ALA A 264 -3.63 13.53 -2.12
CA ALA A 264 -4.40 13.57 -0.88
C ALA A 264 -3.62 12.93 0.28
N TRP A 265 -3.01 11.75 0.08
CA TRP A 265 -2.16 11.12 1.08
C TRP A 265 -0.94 11.95 1.45
N PHE A 266 -0.28 12.53 0.45
CA PHE A 266 0.90 13.34 0.69
C PHE A 266 0.57 14.59 1.53
N VAL A 267 -0.49 15.32 1.18
CA VAL A 267 -0.92 16.50 1.95
C VAL A 267 -1.35 16.13 3.37
N ALA A 268 -2.08 15.02 3.55
CA ALA A 268 -2.42 14.51 4.87
C ALA A 268 -1.18 14.21 5.71
N ALA A 269 -0.21 13.49 5.12
CA ALA A 269 1.05 13.16 5.79
C ALA A 269 1.87 14.40 6.18
N LEU A 270 1.79 15.48 5.41
CA LEU A 270 2.43 16.77 5.76
C LEU A 270 1.78 17.39 6.99
N HIS A 271 0.45 17.51 7.05
CA HIS A 271 -0.23 18.05 8.23
C HIS A 271 -0.02 17.19 9.48
N ASP A 272 0.03 15.87 9.33
CA ASP A 272 0.31 14.95 10.43
C ASP A 272 1.75 15.05 10.94
N ARG A 273 2.71 15.37 10.05
CA ARG A 273 4.15 15.41 10.38
C ARG A 273 4.59 16.78 10.86
N TYR A 274 3.98 17.83 10.34
CA TYR A 274 4.36 19.22 10.55
C TYR A 274 3.10 19.99 11.00
N PRO A 275 2.84 20.06 12.32
CA PRO A 275 1.68 20.79 12.85
C PRO A 275 1.64 22.26 12.42
N LEU A 276 2.83 22.84 12.25
CA LEU A 276 3.03 24.15 11.65
C LEU A 276 3.87 23.94 10.39
N LEU A 277 3.22 24.02 9.24
CA LEU A 277 3.90 24.12 7.97
C LEU A 277 4.46 25.53 7.81
N PRO A 278 5.58 25.72 7.10
CA PRO A 278 6.11 27.05 6.83
C PRO A 278 5.04 27.92 6.12
N ASP A 279 4.91 29.20 6.52
CA ASP A 279 3.86 30.13 6.06
C ASP A 279 3.74 30.29 4.53
N ARG A 280 4.81 30.00 3.79
CA ARG A 280 4.83 30.08 2.31
C ARG A 280 4.40 28.80 1.61
N THR A 281 4.07 27.75 2.35
CA THR A 281 3.70 26.46 1.76
C THR A 281 2.31 26.54 1.16
N VAL A 282 2.23 26.55 -0.17
CA VAL A 282 0.95 26.48 -0.89
C VAL A 282 0.56 25.02 -1.02
N LEU A 283 -0.47 24.60 -0.27
CA LEU A 283 -1.07 23.28 -0.39
C LEU A 283 -2.46 23.37 -1.01
N PRO A 284 -2.91 22.33 -1.73
CA PRO A 284 -4.30 22.21 -2.11
C PRO A 284 -5.21 22.25 -0.88
N GLU A 285 -6.32 23.00 -0.98
CA GLU A 285 -7.33 23.07 0.06
C GLU A 285 -8.00 21.71 0.29
N ALA A 286 -8.43 21.45 1.53
CA ALA A 286 -9.09 20.20 1.92
C ALA A 286 -10.33 19.90 1.06
N ASP A 287 -11.16 20.92 0.80
CA ASP A 287 -12.36 20.79 -0.03
C ASP A 287 -12.02 20.36 -1.47
N THR A 288 -10.92 20.85 -2.03
CA THR A 288 -10.46 20.44 -3.37
C THR A 288 -10.00 18.99 -3.34
N LEU A 289 -9.15 18.60 -2.39
CA LEU A 289 -8.66 17.22 -2.29
C LEU A 289 -9.79 16.20 -2.11
N VAL A 290 -10.77 16.50 -1.25
CA VAL A 290 -11.92 15.60 -1.04
C VAL A 290 -12.80 15.54 -2.28
N ARG A 291 -13.09 16.67 -2.93
CA ARG A 291 -13.88 16.70 -4.17
C ARG A 291 -13.22 15.86 -5.26
N ASP A 292 -11.93 16.10 -5.52
CA ASP A 292 -11.16 15.37 -6.51
C ASP A 292 -11.19 13.86 -6.22
N CYS A 293 -10.99 13.45 -4.94
CA CYS A 293 -11.04 12.04 -4.55
C CYS A 293 -12.42 11.41 -4.84
N LEU A 294 -13.50 12.10 -4.47
CA LEU A 294 -14.86 11.57 -4.64
C LEU A 294 -15.31 11.57 -6.11
N GLU A 295 -14.80 12.47 -6.94
CA GLU A 295 -15.04 12.50 -8.39
C GLU A 295 -14.23 11.43 -9.14
N ALA A 296 -13.06 11.06 -8.61
CA ALA A 296 -12.23 10.00 -9.17
C ALA A 296 -12.70 8.57 -8.81
N ILE A 297 -13.71 8.42 -7.95
CA ILE A 297 -14.27 7.10 -7.60
C ILE A 297 -14.86 6.44 -8.86
N PRO A 298 -14.45 5.21 -9.21
CA PRO A 298 -14.96 4.54 -10.40
C PRO A 298 -16.41 4.05 -10.19
N GLY A 299 -17.37 4.67 -10.88
CA GLY A 299 -18.77 4.26 -10.85
C GLY A 299 -19.56 4.77 -9.65
N THR A 300 -20.71 4.15 -9.36
CA THR A 300 -21.58 4.53 -8.24
C THR A 300 -21.42 3.59 -7.05
N ALA A 301 -21.94 4.00 -5.89
CA ALA A 301 -21.95 3.16 -4.69
C ALA A 301 -22.60 1.78 -4.90
N ALA A 302 -23.57 1.67 -5.82
CA ALA A 302 -24.27 0.42 -6.12
C ALA A 302 -23.43 -0.53 -7.00
N ASP A 303 -22.48 -0.01 -7.77
CA ASP A 303 -21.70 -0.77 -8.76
C ASP A 303 -20.45 -1.43 -8.17
N LEU A 304 -20.08 -1.08 -6.93
CA LEU A 304 -18.84 -1.53 -6.31
C LEU A 304 -19.05 -2.86 -5.57
N ALA A 305 -18.15 -3.80 -5.89
CA ALA A 305 -18.08 -5.12 -5.25
C ALA A 305 -18.00 -5.01 -3.73
N ARG A 306 -18.70 -5.91 -3.03
CA ARG A 306 -18.63 -5.99 -1.56
C ARG A 306 -17.70 -7.09 -1.13
N ARG A 307 -17.22 -6.98 0.11
CA ARG A 307 -16.40 -8.02 0.76
C ARG A 307 -17.04 -9.41 0.80
N HIS A 308 -18.37 -9.50 0.75
CA HIS A 308 -19.07 -10.78 0.73
C HIS A 308 -19.19 -11.38 -0.69
N ASP A 309 -18.86 -10.61 -1.72
CA ASP A 309 -18.94 -10.99 -3.13
C ASP A 309 -17.58 -11.41 -3.71
N LEU A 310 -16.52 -11.53 -2.88
CA LEU A 310 -15.13 -11.75 -3.32
C LEU A 310 -15.00 -12.85 -4.38
N HIS A 311 -15.70 -13.97 -4.20
CA HIS A 311 -15.62 -15.13 -5.10
C HIS A 311 -16.57 -15.05 -6.30
N SER A 312 -17.54 -14.14 -6.30
CA SER A 312 -18.49 -13.93 -7.40
C SER A 312 -18.13 -12.77 -8.32
N CYS A 313 -17.21 -11.89 -7.89
CA CYS A 313 -16.78 -10.73 -8.65
C CYS A 313 -15.57 -11.03 -9.53
N SER A 314 -15.56 -10.45 -10.72
CA SER A 314 -14.40 -10.44 -11.59
C SER A 314 -13.25 -9.61 -11.00
N ARG A 315 -12.01 -9.90 -11.43
CA ARG A 315 -10.83 -9.09 -11.09
C ARG A 315 -11.04 -7.59 -11.31
N ALA A 316 -11.66 -7.20 -12.42
CA ALA A 316 -11.92 -5.79 -12.72
C ALA A 316 -12.86 -5.13 -11.71
N GLU A 317 -13.87 -5.84 -11.23
CA GLU A 317 -14.80 -5.36 -10.19
C GLU A 317 -14.11 -5.20 -8.84
N LEU A 318 -13.28 -6.17 -8.45
CA LEU A 318 -12.48 -6.11 -7.22
C LEU A 318 -11.52 -4.91 -7.24
N LEU A 319 -10.85 -4.67 -8.37
CA LEU A 319 -9.95 -3.53 -8.56
C LEU A 319 -10.69 -2.18 -8.48
N ARG A 320 -11.87 -2.06 -9.10
CA ARG A 320 -12.70 -0.84 -9.00
C ARG A 320 -13.12 -0.57 -7.56
N SER A 321 -13.59 -1.60 -6.84
CA SER A 321 -13.93 -1.48 -5.43
C SER A 321 -12.75 -1.02 -4.58
N ARG A 322 -11.56 -1.61 -4.78
CA ARG A 322 -10.35 -1.22 -4.06
C ARG A 322 -9.97 0.22 -4.32
N HIS A 323 -9.97 0.65 -5.58
CA HIS A 323 -9.66 2.04 -5.93
C HIS A 323 -10.64 3.01 -5.29
N ALA A 324 -11.94 2.69 -5.29
CA ALA A 324 -12.93 3.47 -4.56
C ALA A 324 -12.61 3.52 -3.05
N ARG A 325 -12.35 2.37 -2.42
CA ARG A 325 -12.00 2.29 -1.00
C ARG A 325 -10.79 3.15 -0.63
N ASN A 326 -9.74 3.10 -1.46
CA ASN A 326 -8.51 3.86 -1.28
C ASN A 326 -8.73 5.37 -1.42
N LEU A 327 -9.50 5.82 -2.42
CA LEU A 327 -9.85 7.22 -2.63
C LEU A 327 -10.69 7.78 -1.47
N ILE A 328 -11.67 7.03 -0.99
CA ILE A 328 -12.48 7.42 0.19
C ILE A 328 -11.57 7.57 1.40
N ARG A 329 -10.67 6.60 1.64
CA ARG A 329 -9.72 6.65 2.77
C ARG A 329 -8.77 7.84 2.67
N ALA A 330 -8.30 8.18 1.47
CA ALA A 330 -7.46 9.34 1.24
C ALA A 330 -8.23 10.65 1.53
N ALA A 331 -9.51 10.72 1.13
CA ALA A 331 -10.39 11.85 1.42
C ALA A 331 -10.70 12.01 2.93
N GLU A 332 -10.95 10.91 3.64
CA GLU A 332 -11.20 10.89 5.09
C GLU A 332 -10.10 11.61 5.90
N GLN A 333 -8.85 11.59 5.43
CA GLN A 333 -7.73 12.28 6.09
C GLN A 333 -7.88 13.82 6.15
N HIS A 334 -8.79 14.38 5.35
CA HIS A 334 -9.04 15.82 5.26
C HIS A 334 -10.38 16.22 5.90
N ARG A 335 -11.15 15.26 6.44
CA ARG A 335 -12.50 15.46 6.97
C ARG A 335 -12.61 16.56 8.02
N SER A 336 -11.61 16.71 8.89
CA SER A 336 -11.58 17.72 9.96
C SER A 336 -11.27 19.14 9.49
N ARG A 337 -10.83 19.29 8.23
CA ARG A 337 -10.45 20.57 7.61
C ARG A 337 -11.43 21.03 6.54
N LEU A 338 -12.49 20.26 6.28
CA LEU A 338 -13.54 20.60 5.33
C LEU A 338 -14.33 21.85 5.76
N ARG A 339 -14.61 22.74 4.80
CA ARG A 339 -15.42 23.94 4.98
C ARG A 339 -16.80 23.79 4.34
N ASP A 340 -16.89 23.06 3.23
CA ASP A 340 -18.16 22.76 2.55
C ASP A 340 -18.96 21.66 3.28
N PRO A 341 -20.12 21.97 3.88
CA PRO A 341 -20.93 21.00 4.62
C PRO A 341 -21.58 19.94 3.73
N LEU A 342 -21.89 20.26 2.47
CA LEU A 342 -22.47 19.29 1.53
C LEU A 342 -21.42 18.25 1.12
N LEU A 343 -20.19 18.72 0.89
CA LEU A 343 -19.06 17.84 0.60
C LEU A 343 -18.72 16.95 1.80
N ALA A 344 -18.78 17.49 3.02
CA ALA A 344 -18.59 16.71 4.25
C ALA A 344 -19.65 15.60 4.40
N ALA A 345 -20.93 15.91 4.18
CA ALA A 345 -22.01 14.93 4.23
C ALA A 345 -21.82 13.82 3.18
N ARG A 346 -21.46 14.19 1.94
CA ARG A 346 -21.18 13.21 0.87
C ARG A 346 -20.00 12.30 1.23
N LEU A 347 -18.95 12.84 1.84
CA LEU A 347 -17.84 12.03 2.34
C LEU A 347 -18.27 11.07 3.45
N ASP A 348 -19.15 11.51 4.37
CA ASP A 348 -19.66 10.67 5.47
C ASP A 348 -20.48 9.47 4.94
N ASP A 349 -21.28 9.67 3.89
CA ASP A 349 -22.02 8.58 3.22
C ASP A 349 -21.06 7.52 2.65
N TRP A 350 -20.03 7.96 1.92
CA TRP A 350 -18.99 7.08 1.40
C TRP A 350 -18.17 6.40 2.51
N SER A 351 -17.90 7.11 3.60
CA SER A 351 -17.15 6.59 4.75
C SER A 351 -17.92 5.48 5.46
N THR A 352 -19.26 5.58 5.51
CA THR A 352 -20.15 4.52 6.02
C THR A 352 -20.11 3.27 5.13
N LEU A 353 -19.96 3.46 3.82
CA LEU A 353 -19.90 2.38 2.84
C LEU A 353 -18.54 1.67 2.81
N ARG A 354 -17.46 2.42 3.02
CA ARG A 354 -16.06 1.97 2.85
C ARG A 354 -15.74 0.62 3.51
N PRO A 355 -16.17 0.31 4.76
CA PRO A 355 -15.85 -0.98 5.40
C PRO A 355 -16.48 -2.21 4.72
N GLN A 356 -17.42 -1.99 3.79
CA GLN A 356 -18.09 -3.04 3.04
C GLN A 356 -17.43 -3.30 1.67
N LEU A 357 -16.57 -2.38 1.22
CA LEU A 357 -15.84 -2.48 -0.06
C LEU A 357 -14.64 -3.45 0.05
N VAL A 358 -14.35 -4.10 -1.07
CA VAL A 358 -13.16 -4.97 -1.27
C VAL A 358 -11.85 -4.20 -1.16
#